data_AF-A0A942BC62-F1
#
_entry.id   AF-A0A942BC62-F1
#
_cell.length_a   1.000
_cell.length_b   1.000
_cell.length_c   1.000
_cell.angle_alpha   90.00
_cell.angle_beta   90.00
_cell.angle_gamma   90.00
#
_symmetry.space_group_name_H-M   'P 1'
#
loop_
_entity.id
_entity.type
_entity.pdbx_description
1 polymer ?
#
loop_
_entity_poly.entity_id
_entity_poly.type
_entity_poly.pdbx_seq_one_letter_code
_entity_poly.pdbx_strand_id
1 'polypeptide(L)' 'MQIGYNILLGLALVVAILFVALVFLTGKGDAMSGGTSGVRTTFRGKASFDDQMSKMTIMLGGGFMLLMLVLDFIGHRLNK' A
#
# COMPACT_ATOMS: atom_id res chain seq x y z
N MET A 1 -18.74 3.31 -19.70
CA MET A 1 -17.49 3.93 -19.20
C MET A 1 -17.68 4.57 -17.82
N GLN A 2 -18.66 5.47 -17.64
CA GLN A 2 -18.90 6.16 -16.36
C GLN A 2 -19.23 5.22 -15.17
N ILE A 3 -20.04 4.17 -15.41
CA ILE A 3 -20.34 3.14 -14.38
C ILE A 3 -19.07 2.36 -13.98
N GLY A 4 -18.23 1.99 -14.95
CA GLY A 4 -16.97 1.29 -14.67
C GLY A 4 -15.97 2.15 -13.88
N TYR A 5 -15.89 3.44 -14.20
CA TYR A 5 -15.09 4.42 -13.44
C TYR A 5 -15.58 4.55 -12.00
N ASN A 6 -16.89 4.68 -11.77
CA ASN A 6 -17.45 4.78 -10.42
C ASN A 6 -17.20 3.52 -9.58
N ILE A 7 -17.27 2.33 -10.19
CA ILE A 7 -16.95 1.06 -9.52
C ILE A 7 -15.47 1.01 -9.14
N LEU A 8 -14.57 1.34 -10.06
CA LEU A 8 -13.12 1.40 -9.79
C LEU A 8 -12.79 2.43 -8.70
N LEU A 9 -13.45 3.57 -8.70
CA LEU A 9 -13.26 4.64 -7.71
C LEU A 9 -13.75 4.18 -6.33
N GLY A 10 -14.90 3.51 -6.26
CA GLY A 10 -15.38 2.89 -5.03
C GLY A 10 -14.40 1.84 -4.49
N LEU A 11 -13.85 1.00 -5.36
CA LEU A 11 -12.86 -0.03 -4.99
C LEU A 11 -11.56 0.60 -4.48
N ALA A 12 -11.07 1.65 -5.15
CA ALA A 12 -9.91 2.41 -4.70
C ALA A 12 -10.11 3.04 -3.32
N LEU A 13 -11.31 3.58 -3.05
CA LEU A 13 -11.66 4.12 -1.74
C LEU A 13 -11.63 3.06 -0.63
N VAL A 14 -12.19 1.87 -0.88
CA VAL A 14 -12.15 0.76 0.08
C VAL A 14 -10.72 0.33 0.36
N VAL A 15 -9.90 0.17 -0.68
CA VAL A 15 -8.47 -0.20 -0.53
C VAL A 15 -7.71 0.89 0.24
N ALA A 16 -7.98 2.17 -0.03
CA ALA A 16 -7.39 3.28 0.70
C ALA A 16 -7.72 3.25 2.19
N ILE A 17 -9.00 3.02 2.54
CA ILE A 17 -9.43 2.93 3.95
C ILE A 17 -8.74 1.78 4.66
N LEU A 18 -8.66 0.60 4.03
CA LEU A 18 -7.97 -0.56 4.60
C LEU A 18 -6.46 -0.31 4.76
N PHE A 19 -5.85 0.33 3.76
CA PHE A 19 -4.43 0.69 3.81
C PHE A 19 -4.14 1.68 4.94
N VAL A 20 -4.94 2.74 5.06
CA VAL A 20 -4.83 3.73 6.14
C VAL A 20 -5.07 3.08 7.50
N ALA A 21 -6.09 2.23 7.64
CA ALA A 21 -6.35 1.52 8.89
C ALA A 21 -5.20 0.60 9.29
N LEU A 22 -4.62 -0.13 8.34
CA LEU A 22 -3.46 -0.98 8.56
C LEU A 22 -2.27 -0.12 9.03
N VAL A 23 -1.92 0.93 8.30
CA VAL A 23 -0.81 1.83 8.67
C VAL A 23 -1.07 2.54 9.99
N PHE A 24 -2.29 2.97 10.29
CA PHE A 24 -2.61 3.66 11.53
C PHE A 24 -2.52 2.74 12.76
N LEU A 25 -3.01 1.50 12.64
CA LEU A 25 -2.95 0.54 13.74
C LEU A 25 -1.52 0.02 13.97
N THR A 26 -0.70 -0.02 12.92
CA THR A 26 0.58 -0.75 12.95
C THR A 26 1.80 0.17 12.83
N GLY A 27 1.59 1.43 12.47
CA GLY A 27 2.61 2.49 12.39
C GLY A 27 2.97 3.14 13.72
N LYS A 28 2.62 2.54 14.87
CA LYS A 28 3.07 3.03 16.20
C LYS A 28 4.58 2.88 16.44
N GLY A 29 5.33 2.33 15.49
CA GLY A 29 6.78 2.47 15.39
C GLY A 29 7.11 2.72 13.93
N ASP A 30 7.78 3.82 13.63
CA ASP A 30 8.18 4.24 12.29
C ASP A 30 8.54 3.08 11.37
N ALA A 31 7.70 2.84 10.36
CA ALA A 31 8.01 1.95 9.24
C ALA A 31 9.28 2.39 8.47
N MET A 32 9.78 3.61 8.74
CA MET A 32 11.02 4.16 8.20
C MET A 32 12.23 4.03 9.16
N SER A 33 12.02 3.59 10.40
CA SER A 33 13.11 3.29 11.35
C SER A 33 13.65 1.86 11.21
N GLY A 34 12.78 0.91 10.83
CA GLY A 34 13.16 -0.48 10.57
C GLY A 34 14.00 -0.70 9.30
N GLY A 35 14.04 0.27 8.38
CA GLY A 35 14.80 0.17 7.13
C GLY A 35 16.29 0.49 7.25
N THR A 36 16.72 1.12 8.35
CA THR A 36 18.09 1.66 8.46
C THR A 36 18.78 1.34 9.80
N SER A 37 18.08 0.79 10.79
CA SER A 37 18.67 0.47 12.09
C SER A 37 19.15 -1.00 12.16
N GLY A 38 20.35 -1.23 11.63
CA GLY A 38 21.17 -2.36 12.06
C GLY A 38 20.94 -3.67 11.31
N VAL A 39 21.18 -3.66 10.00
CA VAL A 39 21.56 -4.89 9.30
C VAL A 39 22.93 -5.32 9.82
N ARG A 40 22.96 -6.01 10.98
CA ARG A 40 24.04 -6.94 11.29
C ARG A 40 23.83 -8.14 10.36
N THR A 41 24.47 -8.09 9.20
CA THR A 41 24.47 -9.11 8.14
C THR A 41 25.04 -10.48 8.55
N THR A 42 24.90 -10.92 9.81
CA THR A 42 25.53 -12.16 10.28
C THR A 42 24.61 -13.10 11.06
N PHE A 43 23.39 -12.68 11.43
CA PHE A 43 22.42 -13.60 12.03
C PHE A 43 21.15 -13.66 11.19
N ARG A 44 20.97 -14.80 10.52
CA ARG A 44 19.76 -15.20 9.78
C ARG A 44 18.63 -15.53 10.76
N GLY A 45 18.26 -14.54 11.58
CA GLY A 45 17.13 -14.64 12.51
C GLY A 45 15.84 -14.84 11.72
N LYS A 46 14.94 -15.69 12.24
CA LYS A 46 13.60 -15.94 11.67
C LYS A 46 12.91 -14.62 11.29
N ALA A 47 12.11 -14.66 10.22
CA ALA A 47 11.26 -13.54 9.82
C ALA A 47 10.50 -13.01 11.05
N SER A 48 10.83 -11.79 11.48
CA SER A 48 10.13 -11.11 12.57
C SER A 48 8.78 -10.62 12.06
N PHE A 49 7.83 -10.43 12.98
CA PHE A 49 6.51 -9.87 12.68
C PHE A 49 6.61 -8.55 11.89
N ASP A 50 7.60 -7.73 12.22
CA ASP A 50 7.86 -6.45 11.55
C ASP A 50 8.27 -6.60 10.07
N ASP A 51 9.01 -7.65 9.71
CA ASP A 51 9.43 -7.92 8.32
C ASP A 51 8.24 -8.38 7.47
N GLN A 52 7.33 -9.17 8.06
CA GLN A 52 6.09 -9.54 7.40
C GLN A 52 5.16 -8.33 7.21
N MET A 53 5.10 -7.46 8.21
CA MET A 53 4.26 -6.27 8.16
C MET A 53 4.78 -5.23 7.16
N SER A 54 6.10 -5.06 7.08
CA SER A 54 6.75 -4.23 6.07
C SER A 54 6.45 -4.71 4.65
N LYS A 55 6.57 -6.03 4.39
CA LYS A 55 6.21 -6.62 3.08
C LYS A 55 4.75 -6.41 2.71
N MET A 56 3.83 -6.59 3.66
CA MET A 56 2.40 -6.36 3.43
C MET A 56 2.11 -4.89 3.12
N THR A 57 2.75 -3.97 3.83
CA THR A 57 2.58 -2.52 3.62
C THR A 57 3.12 -2.09 2.26
N ILE A 58 4.29 -2.58 1.86
CA ILE A 58 4.88 -2.29 0.53
C ILE A 58 4.00 -2.85 -0.58
N MET A 59 3.48 -4.07 -0.43
CA MET A 59 2.60 -4.68 -1.42
C MET A 59 1.27 -3.93 -1.55
N LEU A 60 0.66 -3.53 -0.43
CA LEU A 60 -0.58 -2.73 -0.44
C LEU A 60 -0.34 -1.33 -1.00
N GLY A 61 0.74 -0.65 -0.61
CA GLY A 61 1.06 0.69 -1.09
C GLY A 61 1.35 0.71 -2.59
N GLY A 62 2.15 -0.25 -3.08
CA GLY A 62 2.41 -0.43 -4.51
C GLY A 62 1.14 -0.78 -5.29
N GLY A 63 0.29 -1.67 -4.75
CA GLY A 63 -1.00 -2.00 -5.33
C GLY A 63 -1.94 -0.80 -5.43
N PHE A 64 -2.03 0.02 -4.39
CA PHE A 64 -2.84 1.24 -4.37
C PHE A 64 -2.36 2.27 -5.40
N MET A 65 -1.05 2.50 -5.49
CA MET A 65 -0.46 3.38 -6.49
C MET A 65 -0.82 2.94 -7.91
N LEU A 66 -0.71 1.64 -8.20
CA LEU A 66 -1.04 1.08 -9.52
C LEU A 66 -2.53 1.24 -9.83
N LEU A 67 -3.39 1.01 -8.84
CA LEU A 67 -4.84 1.20 -8.96
C LEU A 67 -5.20 2.66 -9.29
N MET A 68 -4.49 3.62 -8.69
CA MET A 68 -4.70 5.04 -8.94
C MET A 68 -4.25 5.46 -10.34
N LEU A 69 -3.15 4.90 -10.85
CA LEU A 69 -2.71 5.13 -12.24
C LEU A 69 -3.70 4.59 -13.27
N VAL A 70 -4.29 3.42 -13.01
CA VAL A 70 -5.33 2.84 -13.87
C VAL A 70 -6.58 3.71 -13.88
N LEU A 71 -6.98 4.23 -12.71
CA LEU A 71 -8.09 5.17 -12.57
C LEU A 71 -7.84 6.48 -13.33
N ASP A 72 -6.64 7.04 -13.21
CA ASP A 72 -6.25 8.27 -13.90
C ASP A 72 -6.30 8.10 -15.43
N PHE A 73 -5.76 6.99 -15.95
CA PHE A 73 -5.83 6.66 -17.37
C PHE A 73 -7.27 6.51 -17.89
N ILE A 74 -8.12 5.81 -17.13
CA ILE A 74 -9.54 5.62 -17.49
C ILE A 74 -10.30 6.96 -17.39
N GLY A 75 -10.02 7.76 -16.36
CA GLY A 75 -10.61 9.09 -16.16
C GLY A 75 -10.26 10.04 -17.30
N HIS A 76 -8.99 10.04 -17.75
CA HIS A 76 -8.54 10.85 -18.87
C HIS A 76 -9.19 10.45 -20.21
N ARG A 77 -9.54 9.17 -20.37
CA ARG A 77 -10.30 8.66 -21.54
C ARG A 77 -11.78 8.99 -21.48
N LEU A 78 -12.34 9.22 -20.30
CA LEU A 78 -13.75 9.55 -20.07
C LEU A 78 -14.05 11.04 -20.20
N ASN A 79 -13.07 11.88 -19.86
CA ASN A 79 -13.17 13.34 -19.89
C ASN A 79 -12.83 13.95 -21.28
N LYS A 80 -12.62 13.10 -22.29
CA LYS A 80 -12.37 13.46 -23.68
C LYS A 80 -13.59 13.12 -24.52
#